data_AF-A0A1E4JBN4-F1
#
_entry.id   AF-A0A1E4JBN4-F1
#
_cell.length_a   1.000
_cell.length_b   1.000
_cell.length_c   1.000
_cell.angle_alpha   90.00
_cell.angle_beta   90.00
_cell.angle_gamma   90.00
#
_symmetry.space_group_name_H-M   'P 1'
#
loop_
_entity.id
_entity.type
_entity.pdbx_description
1 polymer ?
#
loop_
_entity_poly.entity_id
_entity_poly.type
_entity_poly.pdbx_seq_one_letter_code
_entity_poly.pdbx_strand_id
1 'polypeptide(L)'
;MALTTLSGVVSGIRHSSVTEGHIGKNGGTIRTGQTLAFRINDQSVQIKLPDMPDVQDGEQVTVAGRMKNGRFHALALRNDSTRAVYGTPATLGYIMGVLMVVLGFMLLVVLIGVLFLGVGGYTLYQAYNYSEAVKLLRT
;
A
#
# COMPACT_ATOMS: atom_id res chain seq x y z
N MET A 1 -3.19 -5.35 13.30
CA MET A 1 -2.95 -6.69 12.71
C MET A 1 -1.57 -6.70 12.11
N ALA A 2 -0.76 -7.71 12.45
CA ALA A 2 0.64 -7.82 12.04
C ALA A 2 0.76 -7.98 10.51
N LEU A 3 1.87 -7.49 9.95
CA LEU A 3 2.24 -7.83 8.57
C LEU A 3 2.76 -9.26 8.51
N THR A 4 2.42 -9.95 7.43
CA THR A 4 2.92 -11.28 7.15
C THR A 4 3.49 -11.33 5.73
N THR A 5 4.43 -12.24 5.50
CA THR A 5 5.01 -12.52 4.19
C THR A 5 4.45 -13.84 3.66
N LEU A 6 4.18 -13.88 2.36
CA LEU A 6 3.76 -15.08 1.63
C LEU A 6 4.68 -15.25 0.43
N SER A 7 5.27 -16.42 0.26
CA SER A 7 6.16 -16.73 -0.87
C SER A 7 5.67 -17.98 -1.59
N GLY A 8 5.81 -18.00 -2.91
CA GLY A 8 5.47 -19.16 -3.72
C GLY A 8 5.36 -18.85 -5.20
N VAL A 9 4.79 -19.80 -5.94
CA VAL A 9 4.65 -19.71 -7.40
C VAL A 9 3.36 -18.99 -7.76
N VAL A 10 3.46 -18.00 -8.64
CA VAL A 10 2.32 -17.24 -9.14
C VAL A 10 1.52 -18.08 -10.13
N SER A 11 0.19 -18.01 -10.00
CA SER A 11 -0.74 -18.63 -10.94
C SER A 11 -2.01 -17.79 -11.10
N GLY A 12 -2.59 -17.83 -12.30
CA GLY A 12 -3.92 -17.29 -12.56
C GLY A 12 -4.00 -15.77 -12.42
N ILE A 13 -3.03 -15.06 -12.99
CA ILE A 13 -2.96 -13.60 -12.97
C ILE A 13 -4.20 -12.99 -13.64
N ARG A 14 -4.80 -12.01 -12.96
CA ARG A 14 -5.92 -11.19 -13.43
C ARG A 14 -5.58 -9.71 -13.24
N HIS A 15 -5.67 -8.96 -14.32
CA HIS A 15 -5.52 -7.51 -14.32
C HIS A 15 -6.89 -6.83 -14.19
N SER A 16 -6.96 -5.79 -13.36
CA SER A 16 -8.16 -4.96 -13.26
C SER A 16 -7.78 -3.50 -12.99
N SER A 17 -8.34 -2.59 -13.79
CA SER A 17 -8.26 -1.16 -13.51
C SER A 17 -9.33 -0.77 -12.50
N VAL A 18 -8.93 -0.12 -11.40
CA VAL A 18 -9.85 0.44 -10.40
C VAL A 18 -9.92 1.94 -10.60
N THR A 19 -11.05 2.41 -11.11
CA THR A 19 -11.31 3.85 -11.26
C THR A 19 -12.17 4.34 -10.10
N GLU A 20 -11.58 5.18 -9.25
CA GLU A 20 -12.26 5.85 -8.15
C GLU A 20 -12.46 7.32 -8.52
N GLY A 21 -13.71 7.78 -8.58
CA GLY A 21 -14.06 9.15 -8.89
C GLY A 21 -14.81 9.81 -7.74
N HIS A 22 -14.43 11.02 -7.39
CA HIS A 22 -15.23 11.87 -6.50
C HIS A 22 -15.67 13.11 -7.27
N ILE A 23 -16.98 13.30 -7.40
CA ILE A 23 -17.57 14.48 -8.05
C ILE A 23 -18.11 15.41 -6.96
N GLY A 24 -17.54 16.61 -6.87
CA GLY A 24 -17.99 17.68 -5.98
C GLY A 24 -18.54 18.88 -6.76
N LYS A 25 -19.11 19.86 -6.04
CA LYS A 25 -19.73 21.07 -6.62
C LYS A 25 -18.78 21.93 -7.49
N ASN A 26 -17.46 21.81 -7.32
CA ASN A 26 -16.45 22.59 -8.06
C ASN A 26 -15.54 21.74 -8.98
N GLY A 27 -15.96 20.52 -9.33
CA GLY A 27 -15.21 19.63 -10.23
C GLY A 27 -15.08 18.20 -9.72
N GLY A 28 -14.71 17.29 -10.63
CA GLY A 28 -14.50 15.88 -10.34
C GLY A 28 -13.03 15.51 -10.37
N THR A 29 -12.55 14.79 -9.35
CA THR A 29 -11.24 14.13 -9.38
C THR A 29 -11.44 12.66 -9.70
N ILE A 30 -10.86 12.20 -10.80
CA ILE A 30 -10.83 10.79 -11.18
C ILE A 30 -9.43 10.27 -10.92
N ARG A 31 -9.31 9.25 -10.06
CA ARG A 31 -8.08 8.50 -9.82
C ARG A 31 -8.26 7.10 -10.37
N THR A 32 -7.48 6.76 -11.40
CA THR A 32 -7.36 5.38 -11.87
C THR A 32 -6.14 4.76 -11.21
N GLY A 33 -6.37 3.71 -10.42
CA GLY A 33 -5.33 2.84 -9.90
C GLY A 33 -5.35 1.49 -10.62
N GLN A 34 -4.21 0.82 -10.69
CA GLN A 34 -4.13 -0.52 -11.24
C GLN A 34 -4.14 -1.55 -10.11
N THR A 35 -4.88 -2.64 -10.29
CA THR A 35 -4.97 -3.73 -9.33
C THR A 35 -4.66 -5.05 -10.03
N LEU A 36 -3.75 -5.81 -9.43
CA LEU A 36 -3.38 -7.13 -9.88
C LEU A 36 -3.88 -8.15 -8.85
N ALA A 37 -4.60 -9.16 -9.31
CA ALA A 37 -5.05 -10.27 -8.49
C ALA A 37 -4.47 -11.58 -9.05
N PHE A 38 -3.87 -12.39 -8.20
CA PHE A 38 -3.22 -13.64 -8.59
C PHE A 38 -3.24 -14.61 -7.42
N ARG A 39 -2.82 -15.85 -7.64
CA ARG A 39 -2.77 -16.88 -6.60
C ARG A 39 -1.33 -17.30 -6.33
N ILE A 40 -0.99 -17.45 -5.06
CA ILE A 40 0.27 -18.03 -4.60
C ILE A 40 -0.08 -19.28 -3.78
N ASN A 41 0.38 -20.46 -4.20
CA ASN A 41 0.13 -21.73 -3.50
C ASN A 41 -1.37 -21.89 -3.11
N ASP A 42 -2.26 -21.71 -4.09
CA ASP A 42 -3.73 -21.69 -3.94
C ASP A 42 -4.35 -20.55 -3.13
N GLN A 43 -3.56 -19.68 -2.50
CA GLN A 43 -4.07 -18.53 -1.75
C GLN A 43 -4.27 -17.31 -2.67
N SER A 44 -5.47 -16.72 -2.63
CA SER A 44 -5.80 -15.53 -3.42
C SER A 44 -5.12 -14.28 -2.84
N VAL A 45 -4.27 -13.66 -3.66
CA VAL A 45 -3.51 -12.43 -3.38
C VAL A 45 -4.04 -11.29 -4.24
N GLN A 46 -4.19 -10.12 -3.64
CA GLN A 46 -4.56 -8.89 -4.32
C GLN A 46 -3.56 -7.80 -3.97
N ILE A 47 -3.06 -7.11 -4.99
CA ILE A 47 -2.10 -6.03 -4.84
C ILE A 47 -2.54 -4.81 -5.66
N LYS A 48 -2.49 -3.63 -5.06
CA LYS A 48 -2.84 -2.36 -5.70
C LYS A 48 -1.59 -1.49 -5.72
N LEU A 49 -1.04 -1.25 -6.90
CA LEU A 49 0.14 -0.42 -7.09
C LEU A 49 -0.17 0.72 -8.07
N PRO A 50 0.54 1.85 -7.95
CA PRO A 50 0.51 2.89 -8.98
C PRO A 50 1.11 2.37 -10.30
N ASP A 51 2.21 1.62 -10.23
CA ASP A 51 2.87 0.99 -11.38
C ASP A 51 2.65 -0.52 -11.38
N MET A 52 2.30 -1.08 -12.54
CA MET A 52 1.99 -2.50 -12.68
C MET A 52 3.29 -3.31 -12.57
N PRO A 53 3.42 -4.23 -11.60
CA PRO A 53 4.61 -5.06 -11.49
C PRO A 53 4.67 -6.07 -12.64
N ASP A 54 5.85 -6.25 -13.23
CA ASP A 54 6.09 -7.27 -14.23
C ASP A 54 6.29 -8.64 -13.55
N VAL A 55 5.27 -9.48 -13.62
CA VAL A 55 5.20 -10.80 -13.00
C VAL A 55 4.46 -11.74 -13.94
N GLN A 56 5.00 -12.94 -14.15
CA GLN A 56 4.42 -13.95 -15.03
C GLN A 56 3.95 -15.19 -14.27
N ASP A 57 3.01 -15.92 -14.87
CA ASP A 57 2.56 -17.21 -14.32
C ASP A 57 3.74 -18.20 -14.30
N GLY A 58 3.93 -18.87 -13.16
CA GLY A 58 5.06 -19.77 -12.93
C GLY A 58 6.28 -19.12 -12.29
N GLU A 59 6.30 -17.80 -12.12
CA GLU A 59 7.40 -17.13 -11.41
C GLU A 59 7.29 -17.27 -9.89
N GLN A 60 8.45 -17.33 -9.24
CA GLN A 60 8.53 -17.32 -7.80
C GLN A 60 8.54 -15.87 -7.29
N VAL A 61 7.55 -15.55 -6.46
CA VAL A 61 7.42 -14.22 -5.87
C VAL A 61 7.23 -14.30 -4.38
N THR A 62 7.67 -13.25 -3.70
CA THR A 62 7.46 -13.03 -2.27
C THR A 62 6.69 -11.74 -2.07
N VAL A 63 5.52 -11.82 -1.44
CA VAL A 63 4.64 -10.68 -1.16
C VAL A 63 4.56 -10.41 0.33
N ALA A 64 4.51 -9.14 0.71
CA ALA A 64 4.29 -8.72 2.10
C ALA A 64 2.98 -7.96 2.20
N GLY A 65 2.17 -8.33 3.18
CA GLY A 65 0.80 -7.84 3.26
C GLY A 65 0.08 -8.23 4.52
N ARG A 66 -1.24 -8.18 4.44
CA ARG A 66 -2.15 -8.52 5.54
C ARG A 66 -3.31 -9.34 5.01
N MET A 67 -3.77 -10.30 5.80
CA MET A 67 -5.02 -10.99 5.52
C MET A 67 -6.21 -10.09 5.84
N LYS A 68 -7.08 -9.89 4.86
CA LYS A 68 -8.34 -9.12 5.02
C LYS A 68 -9.46 -9.84 4.27
N ASN A 69 -10.51 -10.21 4.99
CA ASN A 69 -11.72 -10.86 4.44
C ASN A 69 -11.39 -12.10 3.58
N GLY A 70 -10.53 -13.00 4.07
CA GLY A 70 -10.16 -14.23 3.36
C GLY A 70 -9.25 -14.05 2.13
N ARG A 71 -8.82 -12.82 1.84
CA ARG A 71 -7.86 -12.51 0.77
C ARG A 71 -6.60 -11.89 1.34
N PHE A 72 -5.47 -12.23 0.74
CA PHE A 72 -4.20 -11.62 1.13
C PHE A 72 -4.02 -10.30 0.40
N HIS A 73 -4.14 -9.18 1.12
CA HIS A 73 -3.84 -7.86 0.58
C HIS A 73 -2.35 -7.61 0.67
N ALA A 74 -1.66 -7.78 -0.44
CA ALA A 74 -0.26 -7.43 -0.57
C ALA A 74 -0.10 -5.90 -0.67
N LEU A 75 0.93 -5.38 -0.02
CA LEU A 75 1.33 -3.97 -0.05
C LEU A 75 2.63 -3.78 -0.82
N ALA A 76 3.44 -4.84 -0.88
CA ALA A 76 4.66 -4.90 -1.65
C ALA A 76 4.88 -6.31 -2.20
N LEU A 77 5.56 -6.40 -3.33
CA LEU A 77 5.87 -7.61 -4.06
C LEU A 77 7.34 -7.59 -4.46
N ARG A 78 8.04 -8.70 -4.22
CA ARG A 78 9.37 -8.97 -4.74
C ARG A 78 9.26 -10.13 -5.70
N ASN A 79 9.73 -9.95 -6.92
CA ASN A 79 9.92 -11.04 -7.86
C ASN A 79 11.31 -11.65 -7.57
N ASP A 80 11.35 -12.92 -7.17
CA ASP A 80 12.61 -13.58 -6.78
C ASP A 80 13.43 -13.98 -8.02
N SER A 81 12.79 -14.12 -9.19
CA SER A 81 13.45 -14.37 -10.49
C SER A 81 14.21 -13.15 -11.01
N THR A 82 13.59 -11.97 -10.94
CA THR A 82 14.19 -10.71 -11.45
C THR A 82 14.83 -9.85 -10.36
N ARG A 83 14.66 -10.21 -9.09
CA ARG A 83 15.01 -9.43 -7.89
C ARG A 83 14.37 -8.02 -7.84
N ALA A 84 13.39 -7.76 -8.70
CA ALA A 84 12.67 -6.49 -8.71
C ALA A 84 11.71 -6.40 -7.52
N VAL A 85 11.80 -5.30 -6.78
CA VAL A 85 10.90 -5.00 -5.66
C VAL A 85 9.94 -3.89 -6.08
N TYR A 86 8.66 -4.21 -6.06
CA TYR A 86 7.57 -3.31 -6.38
C TYR A 86 6.79 -3.01 -5.11
N GLY A 87 6.63 -1.73 -4.77
CA GLY A 87 5.87 -1.32 -3.59
C GLY A 87 5.43 0.13 -3.69
N THR A 88 4.35 0.46 -2.98
CA THR A 88 3.88 1.84 -2.93
C THR A 88 4.89 2.69 -2.17
N PRO A 89 5.38 3.81 -2.73
CA PRO A 89 6.36 4.65 -2.06
C PRO A 89 5.76 5.27 -0.79
N ALA A 90 6.17 4.76 0.38
CA ALA A 90 5.74 5.27 1.69
C ALA A 90 6.30 6.67 2.01
N THR A 91 7.29 7.13 1.23
CA THR A 91 7.99 8.42 1.39
C THR A 91 7.03 9.60 1.40
N LEU A 92 6.05 9.63 0.48
CA LEU A 92 5.08 10.72 0.41
C LEU A 92 4.15 10.76 1.64
N GLY A 93 3.79 9.58 2.17
CA GLY A 93 3.00 9.46 3.40
C GLY A 93 3.74 9.96 4.64
N TYR A 94 5.04 9.67 4.74
CA TYR A 94 5.89 10.22 5.80
C TYR A 94 6.02 11.74 5.73
N ILE A 95 6.27 12.30 4.54
CA ILE A 95 6.40 13.76 4.36
C ILE A 95 5.10 14.46 4.79
N MET A 96 3.96 13.98 4.30
CA MET A 96 2.66 14.55 4.65
C MET A 96 2.33 14.39 6.13
N GLY A 97 2.57 13.20 6.71
CA GLY A 97 2.30 12.95 8.13
C GLY A 97 3.19 13.81 9.05
N VAL A 98 4.48 13.96 8.74
CA VAL A 98 5.39 14.85 9.48
C VAL A 98 4.95 16.30 9.38
N LEU A 99 4.61 16.78 8.18
CA LEU A 99 4.13 18.15 7.97
C LEU A 99 2.88 18.43 8.81
N MET A 100 1.95 17.47 8.84
CA MET A 100 0.68 17.59 9.55
C MET A 100 0.84 17.55 11.07
N VAL A 101 1.78 16.75 11.60
CA VAL A 101 2.14 16.74 13.02
C VAL A 101 2.81 18.06 13.43
N VAL A 102 3.74 18.58 12.63
CA VAL A 102 4.41 19.87 12.90
C VAL A 102 3.41 21.02 12.88
N LEU A 103 2.54 21.08 11.87
CA LEU A 103 1.44 22.06 11.79
C LEU A 103 0.48 21.91 12.98
N GLY A 104 0.12 20.68 13.35
CA GLY A 104 -0.75 20.41 14.49
C GLY A 104 -0.14 20.83 15.82
N PHE A 105 1.16 20.65 16.01
CA PHE A 105 1.87 21.10 17.20
C PHE A 105 1.99 22.64 17.25
N MET A 106 2.15 23.29 16.11
CA MET A 106 2.19 24.76 16.01
C MET A 106 0.82 25.42 16.23
N LEU A 107 -0.26 24.76 15.81
CA LEU A 107 -1.66 25.19 15.98
C LEU A 107 -2.32 24.71 17.29
N LEU A 108 -1.56 24.05 18.18
CA LEU A 108 -2.06 23.49 19.44
C LEU A 108 -2.62 24.58 20.37
N VAL A 109 -2.08 25.80 20.27
CA VAL A 109 -2.52 26.99 21.02
C VAL A 109 -3.97 27.39 20.71
N VAL A 110 -4.49 27.03 19.53
CA VAL A 110 -5.84 27.41 19.06
C VAL A 110 -6.86 26.26 19.24
N LEU A 111 -6.52 25.19 19.97
CA LEU A 111 -7.34 23.98 20.19
C LEU A 111 -7.63 23.16 18.90
N ILE A 112 -7.47 23.77 17.73
CA ILE A 112 -7.51 23.16 16.38
C ILE A 112 -6.34 22.19 16.15
N GLY A 113 -5.18 22.42 16.81
CA GLY A 113 -4.01 21.56 16.67
C GLY A 113 -4.24 20.09 17.08
N VAL A 114 -5.21 19.82 17.96
CA VAL A 114 -5.57 18.46 18.38
C VAL A 114 -6.10 17.63 17.21
N LEU A 115 -6.89 18.23 16.30
CA LEU A 115 -7.37 17.55 15.09
C LEU A 115 -6.22 17.22 14.14
N PHE A 116 -5.29 18.15 13.95
CA PHE A 116 -4.12 17.94 13.09
C PHE A 116 -3.16 16.89 13.66
N LEU A 117 -2.95 16.86 14.98
CA LEU A 117 -2.16 15.81 15.63
C LEU A 117 -2.82 14.43 15.52
N GLY A 118 -4.15 14.36 15.62
CA GLY A 118 -4.90 13.11 15.42
C GLY A 118 -4.75 12.56 14.00
N VAL A 119 -4.99 13.40 12.98
CA VAL A 119 -4.88 12.99 11.57
C VAL A 119 -3.42 12.76 11.17
N GLY A 120 -2.50 13.59 11.65
CA GLY A 120 -1.05 13.44 11.46
C GLY A 120 -0.52 12.13 12.08
N GLY A 121 -0.95 11.81 13.30
CA GLY A 121 -0.61 10.55 13.96
C GLY A 121 -1.14 9.33 13.20
N TYR A 122 -2.39 9.40 12.72
CA TYR A 122 -2.97 8.32 11.92
C TYR A 122 -2.24 8.11 10.58
N THR A 123 -1.87 9.18 9.90
CA THR A 123 -1.09 9.11 8.65
C THR A 123 0.33 8.59 8.89
N LEU A 124 0.98 8.96 10.00
CA LEU A 124 2.27 8.39 10.40
C LEU A 124 2.17 6.88 10.69
N TYR A 125 1.12 6.45 11.38
CA TYR A 125 0.87 5.04 11.67
C TYR A 125 0.65 4.21 10.39
N GLN A 126 -0.06 4.78 9.41
CA GLN A 126 -0.17 4.20 8.08
C GLN A 126 1.21 4.09 7.41
N ALA A 127 1.99 5.17 7.38
CA ALA A 127 3.32 5.19 6.76
C ALA A 127 4.30 4.18 7.40
N TYR A 128 4.27 4.03 8.73
CA TYR A 128 5.05 3.04 9.46
C TYR A 128 4.75 1.62 8.97
N ASN A 129 3.48 1.27 8.88
CA ASN A 129 3.04 -0.04 8.40
C ASN A 129 3.50 -0.34 6.96
N TYR A 130 3.55 0.67 6.08
CA TYR A 130 4.07 0.51 4.73
C TYR A 130 5.60 0.30 4.71
N SER A 131 6.35 1.02 5.54
CA SER A 131 7.81 0.87 5.62
C SER A 131 8.26 -0.48 6.15
N GLU A 132 7.51 -1.02 7.12
CA GLU A 132 7.77 -2.32 7.72
C GLU A 132 7.51 -3.46 6.73
N ALA A 133 6.50 -3.29 5.86
CA ALA A 133 6.24 -4.19 4.73
C ALA A 133 7.44 -4.33 3.80
N VAL A 134 8.05 -3.20 3.46
CA VAL A 134 9.19 -3.14 2.54
C VAL A 134 10.45 -3.72 3.19
N LYS A 135 10.65 -3.48 4.49
CA LYS A 135 11.80 -4.05 5.23
C LYS A 135 11.74 -5.58 5.28
N LEU A 136 10.57 -6.17 5.52
CA LEU A 136 10.40 -7.62 5.56
C LEU A 136 10.74 -8.30 4.24
N LEU A 137 10.57 -7.60 3.10
CA LEU A 137 10.95 -8.09 1.77
C LEU A 137 12.40 -7.81 1.37
N ARG A 138 13.19 -7.16 2.21
CA ARG A 138 14.60 -6.85 1.91
C ARG A 138 15.58 -7.79 2.60
N THR A 139 15.08 -8.58 3.56
CA THR A 139 15.73 -9.77 4.12
C THR A 139 15.53 -10.98 3.22
#